data_AF-A0AAV5VSG7-F1
#
_entry.id   AF-A0AAV5VSG7-F1
#
_cell.length_a   1.000
_cell.length_b   1.000
_cell.length_c   1.000
_cell.angle_alpha   90.00
_cell.angle_beta   90.00
_cell.angle_gamma   90.00
#
_symmetry.space_group_name_H-M   'P 1'
#
loop_
_entity.id
_entity.type
_entity.pdbx_description
1 polymer ?
#
loop_
_entity_poly.entity_id
_entity_poly.type
_entity_poly.pdbx_seq_one_letter_code
_entity_poly.pdbx_strand_id
1 'polypeptide(L)'
;LFFGDFKEKNQEEIEIKDVKYKHFARVLKMLYVDDPVVTDSNVESILTVADRFGVQPAKDKAQLFLLTSSYLSKHTKLRFADQYNVPFLKEAMLRQYKSLADIQGLKEVQ
;
A
#
# COMPACT_ATOMS: atom_id res chain seq x y z
N LEU A 1 17.93 8.23 7.62
CA LEU A 1 17.56 9.65 7.79
C LEU A 1 18.14 10.21 9.08
N PHE A 2 17.58 9.88 10.25
CA PHE A 2 18.00 10.47 11.54
C PHE A 2 19.29 9.88 12.14
N PHE A 3 19.58 8.60 11.88
CA PHE A 3 20.71 7.89 12.48
C PHE A 3 21.88 7.64 11.52
N GLY A 4 21.79 8.13 10.29
CA GLY A 4 22.85 8.00 9.28
C GLY A 4 23.54 9.35 9.04
N ASP A 5 24.61 9.34 8.24
CA ASP A 5 25.33 10.56 7.84
C ASP A 5 24.64 11.30 6.69
N PHE A 6 23.38 11.65 6.94
CA PHE A 6 22.55 12.48 6.07
C PHE A 6 22.52 13.91 6.60
N LYS A 7 22.26 14.90 5.74
CA LYS A 7 22.18 16.32 6.16
C LYS A 7 21.03 16.54 7.14
N GLU A 8 19.99 15.74 6.99
CA GLU A 8 18.76 15.73 7.77
C GLU A 8 18.98 15.32 9.23
N LYS A 9 20.10 14.68 9.58
CA LYS A 9 20.37 14.24 10.97
C LYS A 9 20.46 15.40 11.97
N ASN A 10 20.87 16.58 11.52
CA ASN A 10 21.04 17.76 12.37
C ASN A 10 19.94 18.82 12.17
N GLN A 11 18.88 18.50 11.40
CA GLN A 11 17.78 19.43 11.15
C GLN A 11 16.65 19.22 12.16
N GLU A 12 16.13 20.30 12.74
CA GLU A 12 14.97 20.25 13.64
C GLU A 12 13.68 19.94 12.87
N GLU A 13 13.60 20.36 11.61
CA GLU A 13 12.45 20.15 10.73
C GLU A 13 12.90 19.53 9.40
N ILE A 14 12.11 18.58 8.90
CA ILE A 14 12.35 17.93 7.60
C ILE A 14 11.09 18.05 6.76
N GLU A 15 11.21 18.67 5.59
CA GLU A 15 10.14 18.72 4.62
C GLU A 15 9.97 17.35 3.94
N ILE A 16 8.75 16.82 3.98
CA ILE A 16 8.40 15.60 3.23
C ILE A 16 7.69 15.99 1.94
N LYS A 17 8.43 15.97 0.83
CA LYS A 17 7.91 16.29 -0.50
C LYS A 17 7.04 15.18 -1.07
N ASP A 18 6.14 15.50 -1.99
CA ASP A 18 5.34 14.53 -2.76
C ASP A 18 4.48 13.58 -1.91
N VAL A 19 4.03 14.05 -0.74
CA VAL A 19 3.03 13.34 0.06
C VAL A 19 1.96 14.32 0.51
N LYS A 20 0.68 13.97 0.35
CA LYS A 20 -0.38 14.78 0.93
C LYS A 20 -0.40 14.55 2.44
N TYR A 21 -0.41 15.64 3.20
CA TYR A 21 -0.49 15.62 4.68
C TYR A 21 -1.52 14.60 5.20
N LYS A 22 -2.73 14.57 4.64
CA LYS A 22 -3.80 13.67 5.06
C LYS A 22 -3.46 12.17 4.90
N HIS A 23 -2.64 11.80 3.93
CA HIS A 23 -2.22 10.41 3.73
C HIS A 23 -1.14 10.03 4.73
N PHE A 24 -0.15 10.91 4.94
CA PHE A 24 0.91 10.69 5.91
C PHE A 24 0.37 10.62 7.35
N ALA A 25 -0.46 11.59 7.74
CA ALA A 25 -1.09 11.62 9.06
C ALA A 25 -1.96 10.39 9.33
N ARG A 26 -2.57 9.78 8.30
CA ARG A 26 -3.33 8.53 8.46
C ARG A 26 -2.42 7.36 8.82
N VAL A 27 -1.27 7.22 8.16
CA VAL A 27 -0.30 6.16 8.51
C VAL A 27 0.26 6.36 9.91
N LEU A 28 0.54 7.60 10.32
CA LEU A 28 0.92 7.89 11.70
C LEU A 28 -0.18 7.50 12.69
N LYS A 29 -1.45 7.81 12.38
CA LYS A 29 -2.57 7.34 13.20
C LYS A 29 -2.59 5.82 13.28
N MET A 30 -2.39 5.08 12.19
CA MET A 30 -2.34 3.60 12.23
C MET A 30 -1.26 3.03 13.16
N LEU A 31 -0.18 3.77 13.40
CA LEU A 31 0.95 3.37 14.24
C LEU A 31 0.76 3.73 15.72
N TYR A 32 0.22 4.91 15.99
CA TYR A 32 0.20 5.49 17.34
C TYR A 32 -1.20 5.58 17.94
N VAL A 33 -2.24 5.39 17.12
CA VAL A 33 -3.64 5.43 17.51
C VAL A 33 -4.30 4.15 17.04
N ASP A 34 -5.10 3.54 17.91
CA ASP A 34 -5.86 2.36 17.53
C ASP A 34 -7.08 2.78 16.72
N ASP A 35 -6.85 3.09 15.43
CA ASP A 35 -7.80 3.02 14.30
C ASP A 35 -7.66 4.20 13.31
N PRO A 36 -7.28 3.88 12.07
CA PRO A 36 -8.16 4.30 10.99
C PRO A 36 -8.59 3.13 10.08
N VAL A 37 -9.90 3.01 9.90
CA VAL A 37 -10.56 2.09 8.97
C VAL A 37 -9.93 2.17 7.58
N VAL A 38 -9.46 1.03 7.08
CA VAL A 38 -8.99 0.87 5.71
C VAL A 38 -10.21 0.69 4.80
N THR A 39 -10.22 1.39 3.67
CA THR A 39 -11.30 1.40 2.68
C THR A 39 -10.73 1.32 1.27
N ASP A 40 -11.55 0.93 0.28
CA ASP A 40 -11.13 0.90 -1.12
C ASP A 40 -10.67 2.28 -1.64
N SER A 41 -11.20 3.35 -1.07
CA SER A 41 -10.83 4.73 -1.42
C SER A 41 -9.51 5.21 -0.80
N ASN A 42 -9.00 4.54 0.25
CA ASN A 42 -7.81 4.99 0.97
C ASN A 42 -6.64 4.00 0.90
N VAL A 43 -6.90 2.74 0.55
CA VAL A 43 -5.91 1.66 0.61
C VAL A 43 -4.67 1.91 -0.26
N GLU A 44 -4.83 2.48 -1.46
CA GLU A 44 -3.69 2.83 -2.34
C GLU A 44 -2.81 3.91 -1.71
N SER A 45 -3.43 4.90 -1.07
CA SER A 45 -2.68 5.96 -0.38
C SER A 45 -1.93 5.44 0.85
N ILE A 46 -2.52 4.47 1.56
CA ILE A 46 -1.88 3.81 2.69
C ILE A 46 -0.69 3.01 2.20
N LEU A 47 -0.86 2.18 1.16
CA LEU A 47 0.21 1.39 0.57
C LEU A 47 1.36 2.27 0.06
N THR A 48 1.05 3.36 -0.64
CA THR A 48 2.05 4.32 -1.12
C THR A 48 2.91 4.90 0.00
N VAL A 49 2.28 5.36 1.08
CA VAL A 49 3.00 5.95 2.21
C VAL A 49 3.74 4.86 2.99
N ALA A 50 3.09 3.73 3.27
CA ALA A 50 3.70 2.64 4.02
C ALA A 50 4.93 2.07 3.30
N ASP A 51 4.87 1.89 1.98
CA ASP A 51 5.98 1.41 1.18
C ASP A 51 7.14 2.42 1.16
N ARG A 52 6.83 3.71 0.92
CA ARG A 52 7.84 4.78 0.88
C ARG A 52 8.61 4.94 2.19
N PHE A 53 7.93 4.81 3.34
CA PHE A 53 8.52 5.04 4.66
C PHE A 53 8.85 3.74 5.41
N GLY A 54 8.68 2.57 4.78
CA GLY A 54 8.98 1.28 5.40
C GLY A 54 8.08 0.93 6.59
N VAL A 55 6.82 1.37 6.57
CA VAL A 55 5.86 1.16 7.67
C VAL A 55 5.14 -0.16 7.51
N GLN A 56 5.81 -1.25 7.89
CA GLN A 56 5.29 -2.62 7.70
C GLN A 56 3.90 -2.85 8.34
N PRO A 57 3.59 -2.41 9.57
CA PRO A 57 2.28 -2.64 10.17
C PRO A 57 1.12 -2.01 9.37
N ALA A 58 1.36 -0.85 8.73
CA ALA A 58 0.36 -0.21 7.89
C ALA A 58 0.16 -0.97 6.57
N LYS A 59 1.26 -1.50 6.01
CA LYS A 59 1.25 -2.34 4.81
C LYS A 59 0.50 -3.66 5.06
N ASP A 60 0.72 -4.29 6.20
CA ASP A 60 0.05 -5.55 6.59
C ASP A 60 -1.46 -5.34 6.78
N LYS A 61 -1.87 -4.26 7.46
CA LYS A 61 -3.29 -3.89 7.62
C LYS A 61 -3.96 -3.65 6.25
N ALA A 62 -3.30 -2.94 5.34
CA ALA A 62 -3.80 -2.71 4.00
C ALA A 62 -3.93 -4.00 3.18
N GLN A 63 -2.93 -4.88 3.26
CA GLN A 63 -2.95 -6.19 2.61
C GLN A 63 -4.12 -7.05 3.10
N LEU A 64 -4.33 -7.12 4.42
CA LEU A 64 -5.42 -7.89 5.00
C LEU A 64 -6.76 -7.39 4.47
N PHE A 65 -6.98 -6.08 4.48
CA PHE A 65 -8.19 -5.47 3.92
C PHE A 65 -8.41 -5.83 2.44
N LEU A 66 -7.36 -5.75 1.60
CA LEU A 66 -7.46 -6.11 0.17
C LEU A 66 -7.89 -7.56 -0.03
N LEU A 67 -7.46 -8.46 0.85
CA LEU A 67 -7.77 -9.87 0.76
C LEU A 67 -9.18 -10.20 1.25
N THR A 68 -9.63 -9.59 2.36
CA THR A 68 -10.84 -10.04 3.07
C THR A 68 -12.07 -9.19 2.83
N SER A 69 -11.90 -7.88 2.59
CA SER A 69 -13.00 -6.91 2.74
C SER A 69 -13.14 -5.94 1.57
N SER A 70 -12.11 -5.81 0.73
CA SER A 70 -12.10 -4.92 -0.41
C SER A 70 -13.00 -5.39 -1.55
N TYR A 71 -13.76 -4.48 -2.14
CA TYR A 71 -14.59 -4.71 -3.33
C TYR A 71 -13.87 -4.37 -4.64
N LEU A 72 -12.58 -4.02 -4.58
CA LEU A 72 -11.78 -3.76 -5.79
C LEU A 72 -11.70 -5.00 -6.68
N SER A 73 -11.57 -4.76 -7.99
CA SER A 73 -11.40 -5.84 -8.96
C SER A 73 -10.13 -6.65 -8.69
N LYS A 74 -10.13 -7.92 -9.10
CA LYS A 74 -8.93 -8.79 -9.04
C LYS A 74 -7.74 -8.16 -9.76
N HIS A 75 -7.99 -7.44 -10.85
CA HIS A 75 -6.95 -6.72 -11.59
C HIS A 75 -6.32 -5.62 -10.74
N THR A 76 -7.12 -4.76 -10.11
CA THR A 76 -6.59 -3.68 -9.24
C THR A 76 -5.82 -4.25 -8.05
N LYS A 77 -6.33 -5.31 -7.43
CA LYS A 77 -5.63 -6.01 -6.33
C LYS A 77 -4.30 -6.60 -6.79
N LEU A 78 -4.25 -7.19 -7.98
CA LEU A 78 -3.01 -7.72 -8.57
C LEU A 78 -2.02 -6.60 -8.89
N ARG A 79 -2.47 -5.46 -9.46
CA ARG A 79 -1.65 -4.27 -9.69
C ARG A 79 -1.02 -3.78 -8.39
N PHE A 80 -1.80 -3.67 -7.32
CA PHE A 80 -1.27 -3.28 -6.01
C PHE A 80 -0.27 -4.29 -5.47
N ALA A 81 -0.55 -5.58 -5.62
CA ALA A 81 0.36 -6.62 -5.17
C ALA A 81 1.73 -6.54 -5.87
N ASP A 82 1.73 -6.21 -7.16
CA ASP A 82 2.95 -6.04 -7.94
C ASP A 82 3.67 -4.71 -7.59
N GLN A 83 2.93 -3.60 -7.64
CA GLN A 83 3.46 -2.25 -7.43
C GLN A 83 4.09 -2.05 -6.04
N TYR A 84 3.47 -2.61 -5.00
CA TYR A 84 3.93 -2.46 -3.62
C TYR A 84 4.66 -3.71 -3.11
N ASN A 85 5.06 -4.62 -4.00
CA ASN A 85 5.76 -5.87 -3.67
C ASN A 85 5.14 -6.61 -2.46
N VAL A 86 3.89 -7.04 -2.63
CA VAL A 86 3.10 -7.76 -1.62
C VAL A 86 2.94 -9.22 -2.07
N PRO A 87 3.94 -10.09 -1.84
CA PRO A 87 4.01 -11.42 -2.45
C PRO A 87 2.82 -12.30 -2.08
N PHE A 88 2.37 -12.25 -0.82
CA PHE A 88 1.22 -13.02 -0.38
C PHE A 88 -0.07 -12.62 -1.10
N LEU A 89 -0.32 -11.32 -1.30
CA LEU A 89 -1.46 -10.84 -2.07
C LEU A 89 -1.32 -11.27 -3.54
N LYS A 90 -0.11 -11.20 -4.10
CA LYS A 90 0.17 -11.60 -5.49
C LYS A 90 -0.15 -13.08 -5.70
N GLU A 91 0.34 -13.96 -4.83
CA GLU A 91 0.02 -15.38 -4.87
C GLU A 91 -1.48 -15.65 -4.70
N ALA A 92 -2.12 -14.99 -3.73
CA ALA A 92 -3.55 -15.15 -3.48
C ALA A 92 -4.40 -14.69 -4.67
N MET A 93 -3.97 -13.64 -5.38
CA MET A 93 -4.64 -13.18 -6.61
C MET A 93 -4.38 -14.16 -7.75
N LEU A 94 -3.13 -14.58 -7.99
CA LEU A 94 -2.78 -15.51 -9.08
C LEU A 94 -3.52 -16.85 -8.99
N ARG A 95 -3.73 -17.39 -7.78
CA ARG A 95 -4.55 -18.61 -7.58
C ARG A 95 -6.01 -18.47 -8.02
N GLN A 96 -6.50 -17.24 -8.18
CA GLN A 96 -7.87 -16.97 -8.64
C GLN A 96 -8.00 -16.84 -10.16
N TYR A 97 -6.89 -16.75 -10.90
CA TYR A 97 -6.85 -16.79 -12.36
C TYR A 97 -6.66 -18.24 -12.79
N LYS A 98 -7.75 -18.91 -13.17
CA LYS A 98 -7.74 -20.37 -13.48
C LYS A 98 -8.00 -20.65 -14.96
N SER A 99 -8.46 -19.67 -15.72
CA SER A 99 -8.84 -19.84 -17.12
C SER A 99 -8.12 -18.87 -18.03
N LEU A 100 -8.02 -19.25 -19.31
CA LEU A 100 -7.43 -18.42 -20.36
C LEU A 100 -8.23 -17.12 -20.57
N ALA A 101 -9.54 -17.15 -20.32
CA ALA A 101 -10.42 -15.98 -20.31
C ALA A 101 -10.05 -14.98 -19.19
N ASP A 102 -9.69 -15.47 -17.99
CA ASP A 102 -9.24 -14.60 -16.90
C ASP A 102 -7.93 -13.87 -17.26
N ILE A 103 -7.06 -14.52 -18.05
CA ILE A 103 -5.76 -13.98 -18.47
C ILE A 103 -5.92 -13.00 -19.64
N GLN A 104 -6.86 -13.24 -20.56
CA GLN A 104 -7.12 -12.32 -21.68
C GLN A 104 -7.61 -10.96 -21.20
N GLY A 105 -8.41 -10.90 -20.13
CA GLY A 105 -8.84 -9.65 -19.50
C GLY A 105 -7.71 -8.80 -18.89
N LEU A 106 -6.49 -9.34 -18.76
CA LEU A 106 -5.31 -8.58 -18.32
C LEU A 106 -4.64 -7.79 -19.46
N LYS A 107 -4.88 -8.14 -20.73
CA LYS A 107 -4.16 -7.57 -21.88
C LYS A 107 -4.82 -6.33 -22.48
N GLU A 108 -6.09 -6.06 -22.16
CA GLU A 108 -6.87 -5.02 -22.85
C GLU A 108 -6.79 -3.63 -22.22
N VAL A 109 -5.98 -3.44 -21.18
CA VAL A 109 -5.83 -2.15 -20.50
C VAL A 109 -4.35 -1.81 -20.34
N GLN A 110 -3.69 -1.52 -21.46
CA GLN A 110 -2.43 -0.76 -21.51
C GLN A 110 -2.70 0.62 -22.12
#